data_AF-A0A239MBI4-F1
#
_entry.id   AF-A0A239MBI4-F1
#
_cell.length_a   1.000
_cell.length_b   1.000
_cell.length_c   1.000
_cell.angle_alpha   90.00
_cell.angle_beta   90.00
_cell.angle_gamma   90.00
#
_symmetry.space_group_name_H-M   'P 1'
#
loop_
_entity.id
_entity.type
_entity.pdbx_description
1 polymer ?
#
loop_
_entity_poly.entity_id
_entity_poly.type
_entity_poly.pdbx_seq_one_letter_code
_entity_poly.pdbx_strand_id
1 'polypeptide(L)'
;MHVPDGFIDAPVSVAAGAVAAAAVAVSLRGARRELDERTAPLAGLVSAFIFAVQMLNFPVAAGTSGHLLGGALAAILVGPYTGVLCVSVVLLIQGVLFADGGLTALGVNITDMAIVTVVVAYALFRALVKVLPNGRGGVTSAAFVAALVSVPAAAVAFTGIYALGGTTDVALGKVFTAMVGVHVLIGIGEAVITAATVGAVIAVRPDLVHGARDLRRPLELKEATV
;
A
#
# COMPACT_ATOMS: atom_id res chain seq x y z
N MET A 1 0.25 -2.81 -12.59
CA MET A 1 -0.79 -3.64 -11.95
C MET A 1 -2.19 -3.10 -12.19
N HIS A 2 -2.37 -1.80 -12.48
CA HIS A 2 -3.70 -1.28 -12.80
C HIS A 2 -4.43 -2.11 -13.85
N VAL A 3 -5.59 -2.59 -13.44
CA VAL A 3 -6.49 -3.40 -14.26
C VAL A 3 -7.26 -2.44 -15.17
N PRO A 4 -7.19 -2.61 -16.50
CA PRO A 4 -7.94 -1.81 -17.45
C PRO A 4 -9.41 -2.27 -17.53
N ASP A 5 -10.25 -1.43 -18.12
CA ASP A 5 -11.66 -1.75 -18.35
C ASP A 5 -11.81 -2.99 -19.24
N GLY A 6 -12.77 -3.84 -18.89
CA GLY A 6 -13.08 -5.07 -19.61
C GLY A 6 -12.12 -6.23 -19.38
N PHE A 7 -11.07 -6.07 -18.56
CA PHE A 7 -10.14 -7.16 -18.22
C PHE A 7 -10.70 -8.16 -17.20
N ILE A 8 -11.61 -7.68 -16.36
CA ILE A 8 -12.40 -8.47 -15.41
C ILE A 8 -13.88 -8.31 -15.78
N ASP A 9 -14.65 -9.39 -15.71
CA ASP A 9 -16.06 -9.39 -16.04
C ASP A 9 -16.87 -8.49 -15.09
N ALA A 10 -18.10 -8.18 -15.51
CA ALA A 10 -18.96 -7.28 -14.75
C ALA A 10 -19.32 -7.82 -13.35
N PRO A 11 -19.70 -9.11 -13.17
CA PRO A 11 -20.01 -9.65 -11.84
C PRO A 11 -18.86 -9.52 -10.84
N VAL A 12 -17.63 -9.89 -11.22
CA VAL A 12 -16.47 -9.83 -10.32
C VAL A 12 -16.05 -8.38 -10.10
N SER A 13 -16.12 -7.52 -11.11
CA SER A 13 -15.84 -6.09 -10.97
C SER A 13 -16.81 -5.41 -9.99
N VAL A 14 -18.10 -5.73 -10.06
CA VAL A 14 -19.12 -5.22 -9.11
C VAL A 14 -18.87 -5.74 -7.69
N ALA A 15 -18.54 -7.03 -7.55
CA ALA A 15 -18.21 -7.61 -6.25
C ALA A 15 -16.97 -6.95 -5.62
N ALA A 16 -15.90 -6.75 -6.41
CA ALA A 16 -14.71 -6.02 -5.97
C ALA A 16 -15.03 -4.56 -5.65
N GLY A 17 -15.93 -3.92 -6.41
CA GLY A 17 -16.47 -2.59 -6.11
C GLY A 17 -17.16 -2.52 -4.76
N ALA A 18 -17.96 -3.52 -4.40
CA ALA A 18 -18.59 -3.60 -3.08
C ALA A 18 -17.56 -3.78 -1.96
N VAL A 19 -16.54 -4.62 -2.15
CA VAL A 19 -15.43 -4.80 -1.21
C VAL A 19 -14.66 -3.49 -1.02
N ALA A 20 -14.29 -2.83 -2.12
CA ALA A 20 -13.61 -1.54 -2.10
C ALA A 20 -14.44 -0.47 -1.36
N ALA A 21 -15.73 -0.36 -1.66
CA ALA A 21 -16.63 0.59 -1.00
C ALA A 21 -16.74 0.31 0.51
N ALA A 22 -16.86 -0.95 0.91
CA ALA A 22 -16.89 -1.34 2.31
C ALA A 22 -15.57 -0.99 3.02
N ALA A 23 -14.43 -1.28 2.38
CA ALA A 23 -13.12 -0.95 2.92
C ALA A 23 -12.92 0.56 3.06
N VAL A 24 -13.29 1.35 2.06
CA VAL A 24 -13.26 2.82 2.13
C VAL A 24 -14.16 3.31 3.26
N ALA A 25 -15.37 2.78 3.41
CA ALA A 25 -16.29 3.18 4.48
C ALA A 25 -15.73 2.86 5.88
N VAL A 26 -15.11 1.69 6.07
CA VAL A 26 -14.42 1.32 7.30
C VAL A 26 -13.23 2.25 7.54
N SER A 27 -12.43 2.51 6.51
CA SER A 27 -11.25 3.36 6.59
C SER A 27 -11.58 4.82 6.87
N LEU A 28 -12.71 5.36 6.38
CA LEU A 28 -13.19 6.69 6.74
C LEU A 28 -13.49 6.81 8.24
N ARG A 29 -14.01 5.74 8.86
CA ARG A 29 -14.24 5.71 10.31
C ARG A 29 -12.93 5.55 11.08
N GLY A 30 -12.04 4.67 10.61
CA GLY A 30 -10.75 4.41 11.23
C GLY A 30 -9.80 5.60 11.16
N ALA A 31 -9.77 6.33 10.05
CA ALA A 31 -8.92 7.50 9.84
C ALA A 31 -9.18 8.62 10.86
N ARG A 32 -10.40 8.71 11.43
CA ARG A 32 -10.70 9.65 12.53
C ARG A 32 -9.85 9.42 13.79
N ARG A 33 -9.24 8.23 13.93
CA ARG A 33 -8.34 7.88 15.03
C ARG A 33 -6.86 7.99 14.66
N GLU A 34 -6.57 8.10 13.37
CA GLU A 34 -5.20 8.15 12.84
C GLU A 34 -4.77 9.57 12.47
N LEU A 35 -5.72 10.37 11.97
CA LEU A 35 -5.55 11.75 11.53
C LEU A 35 -5.78 12.75 12.68
N ASP A 36 -4.82 13.64 12.82
CA ASP A 36 -4.81 14.83 13.66
C ASP A 36 -4.26 16.02 12.84
N GLU A 37 -4.19 17.21 13.44
CA GLU A 37 -3.68 18.43 12.79
C GLU A 37 -2.28 18.27 12.17
N ARG A 38 -1.45 17.36 12.72
CA ARG A 38 -0.06 17.15 12.27
C ARG A 38 0.05 16.07 11.20
N THR A 39 -0.83 15.08 11.23
CA THR A 39 -0.79 13.92 10.33
C THR A 39 -1.69 14.07 9.10
N ALA A 40 -2.68 14.95 9.12
CA ALA A 40 -3.46 15.27 7.91
C ALA A 40 -2.59 15.82 6.76
N PRO A 41 -1.66 16.78 6.98
CA PRO A 41 -0.71 17.18 5.93
C PRO A 41 0.19 16.04 5.46
N LEU A 42 0.61 15.16 6.38
CA LEU A 42 1.44 14.00 6.04
C LEU A 42 0.69 13.03 5.11
N ALA A 43 -0.60 12.78 5.36
CA ALA A 43 -1.43 11.96 4.48
C ALA A 43 -1.50 12.53 3.06
N GLY A 44 -1.65 13.85 2.92
CA GLY A 44 -1.59 14.53 1.62
C GLY A 44 -0.24 14.35 0.92
N LEU A 45 0.87 14.56 1.65
CA LEU A 45 2.23 14.39 1.11
C LEU A 45 2.51 12.94 0.70
N VAL A 46 2.09 11.98 1.51
CA VAL A 46 2.22 10.55 1.21
C VAL A 46 1.41 10.18 -0.03
N SER A 47 0.16 10.63 -0.15
CA SER A 47 -0.64 10.44 -1.36
C SER A 47 0.01 11.05 -2.60
N ALA A 48 0.52 12.28 -2.51
CA ALA A 48 1.20 12.95 -3.62
C ALA A 48 2.48 12.21 -4.04
N PHE A 49 3.27 11.74 -3.07
CA PHE A 49 4.45 10.93 -3.33
C PHE A 49 4.10 9.60 -4.00
N ILE A 50 3.10 8.88 -3.49
CA ILE A 50 2.63 7.62 -4.07
C ILE A 50 2.14 7.84 -5.49
N PHE A 51 1.34 8.88 -5.72
CA PHE A 51 0.88 9.25 -7.07
C PHE A 51 2.07 9.48 -8.02
N ALA A 52 3.03 10.32 -7.62
CA ALA A 52 4.18 10.64 -8.46
C ALA A 52 5.03 9.41 -8.79
N VAL A 53 5.23 8.54 -7.81
CA VAL A 53 6.05 7.34 -7.95
C VAL A 53 5.31 6.23 -8.73
N GLN A 54 3.99 6.15 -8.63
CA GLN A 54 3.18 5.26 -9.47
C GLN A 54 3.19 5.67 -10.94
N MET A 55 3.31 6.97 -11.23
CA MET A 55 3.47 7.47 -12.61
C MET A 55 4.82 7.10 -13.24
N LEU A 56 5.81 6.68 -12.45
CA LEU A 56 7.02 6.05 -12.95
C LEU A 56 6.73 4.57 -13.26
N ASN A 57 5.99 4.35 -14.34
CA ASN A 57 5.71 3.00 -14.83
C ASN A 57 6.85 2.51 -15.75
N PHE A 58 7.14 1.23 -15.65
CA PHE A 58 8.11 0.54 -16.49
C PHE A 58 7.39 -0.53 -17.32
N PRO A 59 7.72 -0.69 -18.61
CA PRO A 59 7.15 -1.74 -19.43
C PRO A 59 7.60 -3.11 -18.91
N VAL A 60 6.65 -4.00 -18.70
CA VAL A 60 6.84 -5.37 -18.23
C VAL A 60 6.43 -6.37 -19.33
N ALA A 61 6.91 -7.61 -19.22
CA ALA A 61 6.54 -8.70 -20.12
C ALA A 61 5.01 -8.81 -20.33
N ALA A 62 4.62 -9.22 -21.55
CA ALA A 62 3.24 -9.41 -21.99
C ALA A 62 2.35 -8.14 -21.98
N GLY A 63 2.93 -6.95 -22.15
CA GLY A 63 2.17 -5.70 -22.35
C GLY A 63 1.61 -5.09 -21.06
N THR A 64 2.01 -5.62 -19.91
CA THR A 64 1.64 -5.05 -18.60
C THR A 64 2.65 -3.99 -18.16
N SER A 65 2.23 -3.08 -17.29
CA SER A 65 3.11 -2.10 -16.65
C SER A 65 3.43 -2.50 -15.21
N GLY A 66 4.70 -2.37 -14.86
CA GLY A 66 5.20 -2.50 -13.50
C GLY A 66 5.39 -1.11 -12.90
N HIS A 67 4.84 -0.88 -11.72
CA HIS A 67 5.05 0.34 -10.95
C HIS A 67 4.99 -0.01 -9.47
N LEU A 68 5.40 0.91 -8.63
CA LEU A 68 5.32 0.78 -7.18
C LEU A 68 3.86 0.89 -6.73
N LEU A 69 3.45 0.23 -5.65
CA LEU A 69 2.07 0.20 -5.17
C LEU A 69 1.85 1.22 -4.04
N GLY A 70 2.82 1.40 -3.14
CA GLY A 70 2.84 2.46 -2.13
C GLY A 70 2.01 2.17 -0.87
N GLY A 71 1.29 1.06 -0.80
CA GLY A 71 0.45 0.73 0.35
C GLY A 71 1.23 0.47 1.64
N ALA A 72 2.41 -0.16 1.55
CA ALA A 72 3.28 -0.36 2.71
C ALA A 72 3.76 0.96 3.31
N LEU A 73 4.25 1.86 2.45
CA LEU A 73 4.67 3.20 2.85
C LEU A 73 3.51 3.97 3.50
N ALA A 74 2.33 3.94 2.87
CA ALA A 74 1.15 4.61 3.39
C ALA A 74 0.76 4.08 4.78
N ALA A 75 0.62 2.76 4.91
CA ALA A 75 0.19 2.12 6.14
C ALA A 75 1.15 2.40 7.31
N ILE A 76 2.46 2.38 7.05
CA ILE A 76 3.49 2.57 8.09
C ILE A 76 3.57 4.04 8.53
N LEU A 77 3.48 4.98 7.59
CA LEU A 77 3.61 6.41 7.90
C LEU A 77 2.34 7.00 8.51
N VAL A 78 1.18 6.77 7.89
CA VAL A 78 -0.07 7.47 8.25
C VAL A 78 -1.13 6.56 8.90
N GLY A 79 -0.88 5.26 8.94
CA GLY A 79 -1.78 4.26 9.52
C GLY A 79 -2.54 3.46 8.46
N PRO A 80 -3.01 2.24 8.78
CA PRO A 80 -3.64 1.35 7.81
C PRO A 80 -4.94 1.91 7.24
N TYR A 81 -5.80 2.56 8.05
CA TYR A 81 -7.06 3.08 7.53
C TYR A 81 -6.83 4.26 6.59
N THR A 82 -6.02 5.23 7.02
CA THR A 82 -5.62 6.39 6.24
C THR A 82 -4.83 5.96 5.01
N GLY A 83 -3.98 4.94 5.12
CA GLY A 83 -3.23 4.38 4.01
C GLY A 83 -4.13 3.81 2.91
N VAL A 84 -5.18 3.06 3.26
CA VAL A 84 -6.19 2.62 2.29
C VAL A 84 -6.85 3.81 1.60
N LEU A 85 -7.20 4.87 2.34
CA LEU A 85 -7.79 6.08 1.75
C LEU A 85 -6.82 6.79 0.81
N CYS A 86 -5.56 6.96 1.21
CA CYS A 86 -4.51 7.57 0.40
C CYS A 86 -4.38 6.86 -0.95
N VAL A 87 -4.18 5.54 -0.94
CA VAL A 87 -4.02 4.77 -2.19
C VAL A 87 -5.32 4.78 -3.00
N SER A 88 -6.48 4.67 -2.37
CA SER A 88 -7.77 4.70 -3.08
C SER A 88 -8.00 6.03 -3.81
N VAL A 89 -7.66 7.17 -3.18
CA VAL A 89 -7.76 8.49 -3.82
C VAL A 89 -6.78 8.61 -4.98
N VAL A 90 -5.56 8.11 -4.83
CA VAL A 90 -4.57 8.08 -5.93
C VAL A 90 -5.11 7.29 -7.12
N LEU A 91 -5.63 6.09 -6.89
CA LEU A 91 -6.19 5.23 -7.94
C LEU A 91 -7.40 5.86 -8.63
N LEU A 92 -8.28 6.52 -7.86
CA LEU A 92 -9.41 7.25 -8.43
C LEU A 92 -8.95 8.38 -9.36
N ILE A 93 -7.98 9.18 -8.91
CA ILE A 93 -7.42 10.29 -9.71
C ILE A 93 -6.76 9.74 -10.97
N GLN A 94 -5.98 8.67 -10.87
CA GLN A 94 -5.31 8.02 -12.00
C GLN A 94 -6.31 7.49 -13.03
N GLY A 95 -7.34 6.78 -12.59
CA GLY A 95 -8.38 6.27 -13.50
C GLY A 95 -9.18 7.38 -14.18
N VAL A 96 -9.49 8.47 -13.47
CA VAL A 96 -10.34 9.56 -14.01
C VAL A 96 -9.55 10.56 -14.86
N LEU A 97 -8.35 10.96 -14.43
CA LEU A 97 -7.61 12.07 -15.06
C LEU A 97 -6.46 11.61 -15.95
N PHE A 98 -5.91 10.42 -15.71
CA PHE A 98 -4.72 9.92 -16.42
C PHE A 98 -5.01 8.67 -17.26
N ALA A 99 -6.24 8.14 -17.21
CA ALA A 99 -6.63 6.88 -17.85
C ALA A 99 -5.70 5.71 -17.49
N ASP A 100 -5.08 5.76 -16.30
CA ASP A 100 -4.20 4.73 -15.78
C ASP A 100 -5.02 3.82 -14.83
N GLY A 101 -5.60 2.78 -15.42
CA GLY A 101 -6.59 1.91 -14.79
C GLY A 101 -8.04 2.18 -15.23
N GLY A 102 -8.84 1.12 -15.25
CA GLY A 102 -10.24 1.18 -15.69
C GLY A 102 -11.19 1.72 -14.62
N LEU A 103 -12.23 2.44 -15.03
CA LEU A 103 -13.29 2.92 -14.13
C LEU A 103 -14.20 1.77 -13.67
N THR A 104 -14.50 0.83 -14.57
CA THR A 104 -15.23 -0.40 -14.24
C THR A 104 -14.39 -1.34 -13.38
N ALA A 105 -13.07 -1.28 -13.51
CA ALA A 105 -12.11 -2.04 -12.73
C ALA A 105 -11.63 -1.30 -11.46
N LEU A 106 -12.13 -0.10 -11.15
CA LEU A 106 -11.65 0.71 -10.01
C LEU A 106 -11.78 -0.05 -8.69
N GLY A 107 -12.88 -0.80 -8.51
CA GLY A 107 -13.07 -1.66 -7.34
C GLY A 107 -12.03 -2.76 -7.21
N VAL A 108 -11.61 -3.35 -8.33
CA VAL A 108 -10.52 -4.33 -8.38
C VAL A 108 -9.20 -3.67 -7.99
N ASN A 109 -8.88 -2.53 -8.59
CA ASN A 109 -7.65 -1.79 -8.31
C ASN A 109 -7.56 -1.37 -6.84
N ILE A 110 -8.64 -0.85 -6.25
CA ILE A 110 -8.66 -0.50 -4.83
C ILE A 110 -8.52 -1.76 -3.96
N THR A 111 -9.26 -2.83 -4.28
CA THR A 111 -9.21 -4.07 -3.51
C THR A 111 -7.81 -4.65 -3.49
N ASP A 112 -7.16 -4.71 -4.64
CA ASP A 112 -5.85 -5.31 -4.76
C ASP A 112 -4.75 -4.34 -4.26
N MET A 113 -4.63 -3.17 -4.88
CA MET A 113 -3.50 -2.28 -4.63
C MET A 113 -3.62 -1.48 -3.35
N ALA A 114 -4.82 -1.15 -2.87
CA ALA A 114 -4.99 -0.42 -1.61
C ALA A 114 -5.17 -1.39 -0.43
N ILE A 115 -6.09 -2.34 -0.51
CA ILE A 115 -6.42 -3.18 0.65
C ILE A 115 -5.34 -4.25 0.87
N VAL A 116 -5.04 -5.09 -0.13
CA VAL A 116 -4.11 -6.22 0.06
C VAL A 116 -2.76 -5.73 0.50
N THR A 117 -2.21 -4.72 -0.18
CA THR A 117 -0.87 -4.20 0.15
C THR A 117 -0.81 -3.61 1.56
N VAL A 118 -1.79 -2.79 1.96
CA VAL A 118 -1.84 -2.17 3.28
C VAL A 118 -2.01 -3.21 4.38
N VAL A 119 -2.94 -4.14 4.21
CA VAL A 119 -3.22 -5.18 5.23
C VAL A 119 -2.02 -6.08 5.41
N VAL A 120 -1.44 -6.59 4.31
CA VAL A 120 -0.27 -7.47 4.36
C VAL A 120 0.94 -6.75 4.94
N ALA A 121 1.25 -5.54 4.43
CA ALA A 121 2.39 -4.78 4.91
C ALA A 121 2.24 -4.43 6.40
N TYR A 122 1.09 -3.91 6.81
CA TYR A 122 0.90 -3.46 8.19
C TYR A 122 0.89 -4.62 9.17
N ALA A 123 0.23 -5.74 8.84
CA ALA A 123 0.25 -6.93 9.69
C ALA A 123 1.67 -7.46 9.87
N LEU A 124 2.43 -7.60 8.77
CA LEU A 124 3.80 -8.07 8.79
C LEU A 124 4.73 -7.10 9.53
N PHE A 125 4.61 -5.80 9.26
CA PHE A 125 5.35 -4.76 9.96
C PHE A 125 5.12 -4.83 11.48
N ARG A 126 3.85 -4.93 11.93
CA ARG A 126 3.50 -5.02 13.35
C ARG A 126 3.96 -6.32 14.01
N ALA A 127 4.08 -7.42 13.26
CA ALA A 127 4.69 -8.64 13.75
C ALA A 127 6.22 -8.49 13.89
N LEU A 128 6.88 -7.90 12.89
CA LEU A 128 8.33 -7.75 12.86
C LEU A 128 8.86 -6.79 13.93
N VAL A 129 8.19 -5.66 14.17
CA VAL A 129 8.61 -4.71 15.23
C VAL A 129 8.49 -5.28 16.64
N LYS A 130 7.78 -6.40 16.85
CA LYS A 130 7.74 -7.09 18.15
C LYS A 130 8.96 -7.99 18.39
N VAL A 131 9.63 -8.43 17.33
CA VAL A 131 10.75 -9.39 17.40
C VAL A 131 12.09 -8.77 17.05
N LEU A 132 12.10 -7.68 16.28
CA LEU A 132 13.31 -6.96 15.91
C LEU A 132 13.77 -6.03 17.04
N PRO A 133 15.07 -5.65 17.07
CA PRO A 133 15.59 -4.72 18.08
C PRO A 133 14.84 -3.39 18.09
N ASN A 134 14.55 -2.89 19.29
CA ASN A 134 13.94 -1.58 19.46
C ASN A 134 14.87 -0.49 18.91
N GLY A 135 14.31 0.39 18.06
CA GLY A 135 15.02 1.54 17.52
C GLY A 135 14.86 1.68 16.01
N ARG A 136 15.51 2.70 15.45
CA ARG A 136 15.38 3.08 14.03
C ARG A 136 15.70 1.92 13.08
N GLY A 137 16.79 1.19 13.34
CA GLY A 137 17.21 0.05 12.51
C GLY A 137 16.17 -1.08 12.45
N GLY A 138 15.53 -1.40 13.58
CA GLY A 138 14.46 -2.40 13.63
C GLY A 138 13.23 -1.97 12.84
N VAL A 139 12.82 -0.70 12.98
CA VAL A 139 11.67 -0.16 12.25
C VAL A 139 11.93 -0.09 10.74
N THR A 140 13.11 0.36 10.31
CA THR A 140 13.45 0.41 8.88
C THR A 140 13.54 -0.97 8.26
N SER A 141 14.07 -1.96 8.99
CA SER A 141 14.13 -3.35 8.53
C SER A 141 12.73 -3.97 8.45
N ALA A 142 11.87 -3.72 9.44
CA ALA A 142 10.47 -4.14 9.40
C ALA A 142 9.74 -3.53 8.19
N ALA A 143 9.97 -2.24 7.91
CA ALA A 143 9.36 -1.56 6.78
C ALA A 143 9.83 -2.12 5.43
N PHE A 144 11.12 -2.44 5.31
CA PHE A 144 11.70 -3.09 4.13
C PHE A 144 11.00 -4.43 3.85
N VAL A 145 10.96 -5.32 4.85
CA VAL A 145 10.39 -6.67 4.67
C VAL A 145 8.88 -6.60 4.43
N ALA A 146 8.17 -5.70 5.11
CA ALA A 146 6.74 -5.47 4.90
C ALA A 146 6.42 -5.08 3.46
N ALA A 147 7.16 -4.11 2.91
CA ALA A 147 7.00 -3.67 1.53
C ALA A 147 7.41 -4.74 0.50
N LEU A 148 8.51 -5.46 0.76
CA LEU A 148 8.98 -6.54 -0.10
C LEU A 148 7.92 -7.64 -0.28
N VAL A 149 7.17 -7.95 0.79
CA VAL A 149 6.16 -9.02 0.78
C VAL A 149 4.81 -8.52 0.28
N SER A 150 4.43 -7.27 0.55
CA SER A 150 3.11 -6.76 0.16
C SER A 150 2.88 -6.71 -1.34
N VAL A 151 3.93 -6.42 -2.13
CA VAL A 151 3.81 -6.29 -3.59
C VAL A 151 3.56 -7.66 -4.27
N PRO A 152 4.34 -8.72 -3.99
CA PRO A 152 4.00 -10.07 -4.44
C PRO A 152 2.66 -10.59 -3.90
N ALA A 153 2.28 -10.21 -2.67
CA ALA A 153 0.99 -10.61 -2.12
C ALA A 153 -0.19 -10.04 -2.93
N ALA A 154 -0.10 -8.78 -3.36
CA ALA A 154 -1.06 -8.20 -4.31
C ALA A 154 -1.04 -8.96 -5.66
N ALA A 155 0.13 -9.30 -6.20
CA ALA A 155 0.20 -10.06 -7.45
C ALA A 155 -0.47 -11.45 -7.37
N VAL A 156 -0.35 -12.11 -6.21
CA VAL A 156 -1.07 -13.37 -5.93
C VAL A 156 -2.57 -13.12 -5.80
N ALA A 157 -2.99 -12.07 -5.08
CA ALA A 157 -4.40 -11.72 -4.91
C ALA A 157 -5.05 -11.37 -6.25
N PHE A 158 -4.41 -10.55 -7.08
CA PHE A 158 -4.83 -10.26 -8.44
C PHE A 158 -5.00 -11.53 -9.28
N THR A 159 -4.07 -12.49 -9.19
CA THR A 159 -4.21 -13.77 -9.89
C THR A 159 -5.46 -14.51 -9.45
N GLY A 160 -5.82 -14.46 -8.15
CA GLY A 160 -7.08 -14.99 -7.64
C GLY A 160 -8.30 -14.26 -8.19
N ILE A 161 -8.29 -12.93 -8.24
CA ILE A 161 -9.37 -12.13 -8.85
C ILE A 161 -9.53 -12.48 -10.34
N TYR A 162 -8.42 -12.61 -11.06
CA TYR A 162 -8.41 -13.02 -12.46
C TYR A 162 -8.95 -14.45 -12.67
N ALA A 163 -8.67 -15.38 -11.75
CA ALA A 163 -9.26 -16.72 -11.82
C ALA A 163 -10.79 -16.72 -11.69
N LEU A 164 -11.36 -15.72 -11.00
CA LEU A 164 -12.80 -15.61 -10.77
C LEU A 164 -13.56 -14.97 -11.95
N GLY A 165 -12.94 -14.03 -12.66
CA GLY A 165 -13.63 -13.25 -13.69
C GLY A 165 -12.75 -12.65 -14.77
N GLY A 166 -11.54 -13.17 -14.98
CA GLY A 166 -10.66 -12.75 -16.08
C GLY A 166 -11.32 -13.02 -17.43
N THR A 167 -11.33 -12.02 -18.32
CA THR A 167 -12.00 -12.11 -19.62
C THR A 167 -11.09 -12.49 -20.78
N THR A 168 -9.78 -12.57 -20.53
CA THR A 168 -8.77 -12.83 -21.56
C THR A 168 -8.43 -14.32 -21.64
N ASP A 169 -8.03 -14.81 -22.82
CA ASP A 169 -7.68 -16.22 -23.05
C ASP A 169 -6.27 -16.60 -22.55
N VAL A 170 -5.82 -16.01 -21.44
CA VAL A 170 -4.49 -16.27 -20.86
C VAL A 170 -4.61 -17.32 -19.77
N ALA A 171 -3.88 -18.43 -19.93
CA ALA A 171 -3.85 -19.47 -18.90
C ALA A 171 -3.42 -18.92 -17.54
N LEU A 172 -4.13 -19.30 -16.47
CA LEU A 172 -3.92 -18.78 -15.11
C LEU A 172 -2.47 -18.93 -14.63
N GLY A 173 -1.82 -20.06 -14.94
CA GLY A 173 -0.41 -20.28 -14.59
C GLY A 173 0.55 -19.30 -15.27
N LYS A 174 0.23 -18.81 -16.47
CA LYS A 174 1.01 -17.76 -17.15
C LYS A 174 0.80 -16.41 -16.48
N VAL A 175 -0.45 -16.07 -16.12
CA VAL A 175 -0.77 -14.84 -15.37
C VAL A 175 -0.05 -14.85 -14.03
N PHE A 176 -0.16 -15.93 -13.25
CA PHE A 176 0.53 -16.10 -11.98
C PHE A 176 2.04 -15.87 -12.12
N THR A 177 2.67 -16.58 -13.05
CA THR A 177 4.12 -16.54 -13.25
C THR A 177 4.59 -15.14 -13.65
N ALA A 178 3.88 -14.50 -14.59
CA ALA A 178 4.21 -13.16 -15.06
C ALA A 178 4.01 -12.12 -13.96
N MET A 179 2.86 -12.15 -13.27
CA MET A 179 2.52 -11.20 -12.22
C MET A 179 3.47 -11.34 -11.03
N VAL A 180 3.55 -12.53 -10.42
CA VAL A 180 4.39 -12.72 -9.24
C VAL A 180 5.87 -12.51 -9.56
N GLY A 181 6.37 -13.04 -10.68
CA GLY A 181 7.79 -12.93 -11.04
C GLY A 181 8.27 -11.49 -11.14
N VAL A 182 7.50 -10.64 -11.82
CA VAL A 182 7.86 -9.22 -11.99
C VAL A 182 7.62 -8.43 -10.70
N HIS A 183 6.53 -8.71 -9.98
CA HIS A 183 6.20 -8.00 -8.75
C HIS A 183 7.14 -8.34 -7.58
N VAL A 184 7.86 -9.46 -7.64
CA VAL A 184 8.99 -9.71 -6.73
C VAL A 184 10.13 -8.72 -6.98
N LEU A 185 10.48 -8.45 -8.25
CA LEU A 185 11.52 -7.47 -8.59
C LEU A 185 11.10 -6.04 -8.24
N ILE A 186 9.85 -5.69 -8.54
CA ILE A 186 9.27 -4.40 -8.15
C ILE A 186 9.24 -4.26 -6.63
N GLY A 187 8.89 -5.33 -5.92
CA GLY A 187 8.89 -5.37 -4.46
C GLY A 187 10.24 -5.04 -3.83
N ILE A 188 11.36 -5.38 -4.49
CA ILE A 188 12.70 -4.97 -4.03
C ILE A 188 12.85 -3.44 -4.11
N GLY A 189 12.48 -2.84 -5.24
CA GLY A 189 12.50 -1.38 -5.40
C GLY A 189 11.60 -0.69 -4.37
N GLU A 190 10.41 -1.23 -4.15
CA GLU A 190 9.46 -0.71 -3.17
C GLU A 190 9.97 -0.83 -1.74
N ALA A 191 10.62 -1.94 -1.41
CA ALA A 191 11.22 -2.17 -0.11
C ALA A 191 12.33 -1.16 0.17
N VAL A 192 13.19 -0.88 -0.81
CA VAL A 192 14.25 0.13 -0.68
C VAL A 192 13.65 1.51 -0.49
N ILE A 193 12.70 1.91 -1.34
CA ILE A 193 12.07 3.25 -1.25
C ILE A 193 11.31 3.40 0.06
N THR A 194 10.55 2.38 0.46
CA THR A 194 9.78 2.40 1.72
C THR A 194 10.71 2.49 2.93
N ALA A 195 11.75 1.67 2.99
CA ALA A 195 12.71 1.68 4.09
C ALA A 195 13.49 3.00 4.16
N ALA A 196 13.90 3.55 3.02
CA ALA A 196 14.59 4.83 2.94
C ALA A 196 13.69 5.97 3.40
N THR A 197 12.46 6.06 2.90
CA THR A 197 11.50 7.11 3.28
C THR A 197 11.12 7.01 4.75
N VAL A 198 10.71 5.83 5.23
CA VAL A 198 10.41 5.61 6.66
C VAL A 198 11.63 5.92 7.53
N GLY A 199 12.80 5.45 7.13
CA GLY A 199 14.05 5.69 7.84
C GLY A 199 14.44 7.17 7.91
N ALA A 200 14.18 7.95 6.86
CA ALA A 200 14.39 9.39 6.83
C ALA A 200 13.39 10.13 7.72
N VAL A 201 12.10 9.79 7.64
CA VAL A 201 11.06 10.41 8.48
C VAL A 201 11.33 10.13 9.95
N ILE A 202 11.71 8.90 10.33
CA ILE A 202 12.07 8.58 11.72
C ILE A 202 13.27 9.37 12.21
N ALA A 203 14.23 9.65 11.34
CA ALA A 203 15.43 10.42 11.71
C ALA A 203 15.12 11.88 12.05
N VAL A 204 14.16 12.48 11.34
CA VAL A 204 13.88 13.92 11.41
C VAL A 204 12.67 14.22 12.31
N ARG A 205 11.60 13.45 12.15
CA ARG A 205 10.32 13.61 12.84
C ARG A 205 9.77 12.23 13.22
N PRO A 206 10.41 11.54 14.19
CA PRO A 206 9.93 10.25 14.66
C PRO A 206 8.49 10.35 15.16
N ASP A 207 8.05 11.54 15.59
CA ASP A 207 6.69 11.88 16.00
C ASP A 207 5.60 11.57 14.96
N LEU A 208 5.95 11.64 13.69
CA LEU A 208 5.04 11.50 12.56
C LEU A 208 4.81 10.06 12.09
N VAL A 209 5.66 9.10 12.47
CA VAL A 209 5.53 7.71 11.99
C VAL A 209 4.50 6.93 12.80
N HIS A 210 3.33 6.69 12.21
CA HIS A 210 2.22 5.98 12.85
C HIS A 210 2.63 4.60 13.37
N GLY A 211 3.25 3.76 12.53
CA GLY A 211 3.59 2.38 12.87
C GLY A 211 4.55 2.22 14.06
N ALA A 212 5.32 3.27 14.37
CA ALA A 212 6.32 3.28 15.45
C ALA A 212 5.92 4.14 16.66
N ARG A 213 4.67 4.63 16.74
CA ARG A 213 4.20 5.46 17.87
C ARG A 213 4.39 4.77 19.23
N ASP A 214 4.12 3.47 19.30
CA ASP A 214 4.21 2.69 20.56
C ASP A 214 5.64 2.36 20.98
N LEU A 215 6.63 2.53 20.09
CA LEU A 215 8.03 2.25 20.37
C LEU A 215 8.74 3.42 21.06
N ARG A 216 8.04 4.55 21.27
CA ARG A 216 8.58 5.68 22.01
C ARG A 216 8.38 5.45 23.49
N ARG A 217 9.48 5.43 24.25
CA ARG A 217 9.42 5.49 25.71
C ARG A 217 8.57 6.70 26.13
N PRO A 218 7.64 6.57 27.08
CA PRO A 218 7.03 7.72 27.73
C PRO A 218 8.13 8.65 28.26
N LEU A 219 7.97 9.96 28.07
CA LEU A 219 8.88 10.93 28.66
C LEU A 219 8.69 10.88 30.18
N GLU A 220 9.69 10.40 30.92
CA GLU A 220 9.72 10.51 32.37
C GLU A 220 9.99 11.97 32.74
N LEU A 221 9.02 12.63 33.38
CA LEU A 221 9.23 13.94 33.98
C LEU A 221 10.17 13.75 35.17
N LYS A 222 11.41 14.22 35.03
CA LYS A 222 12.30 14.40 36.19
C LYS A 222 11.75 15.56 37.00
N GLU A 223 11.06 15.26 38.10
CA GLU A 223 10.78 16.27 39.12
C GLU A 223 12.13 16.81 39.60
N ALA A 224 12.32 18.13 39.48
CA ALA A 224 13.49 18.79 40.04
C ALA A 224 13.38 18.64 41.56
N THR A 225 14.25 17.82 42.16
CA THR A 225 14.48 17.86 43.60
C THR A 225 14.98 19.26 43.95
N VAL A 226 14.09 20.01 44.62
CA VAL A 226 14.29 21.37 45.14
C VAL A 226 15.43 21.40 46.15
#